data_AF-A0A919TNR9-F1
#
_entry.id   AF-A0A919TNR9-F1
#
_cell.length_a   1.000
_cell.length_b   1.000
_cell.length_c   1.000
_cell.angle_alpha   90.00
_cell.angle_beta   90.00
_cell.angle_gamma   90.00
#
_symmetry.space_group_name_H-M   'P 1'
#
loop_
_entity.id
_entity.type
_entity.pdbx_description
1 polymer ?
#
loop_
_entity_poly.entity_id
_entity_poly.type
_entity_poly.pdbx_seq_one_letter_code
_entity_poly.pdbx_strand_id
1 'polypeptide(L)'
;MIAGTAPVLVHNNNCPDLFDEFDVTPGEGLDLNKVSGADGRSHITYVAKDEAGDVRYVGRAQGVGNPAQVLAGRLSRGHDIAKANPSFTFHVVDVQKTKDASKGAEEFFFQGYSQRGANLLNSPSSPPLGFSKIERGRKSASMMDAFFEDLFSRGAP
;
A
#
# COMPACT_ATOMS: atom_id res chain seq x y z
N MET A 1 37.22 -5.45 -16.16
CA MET A 1 35.97 -5.96 -15.56
C MET A 1 34.93 -4.86 -15.74
N ILE A 2 33.93 -5.09 -16.58
CA ILE A 2 32.88 -4.11 -16.88
C ILE A 2 31.71 -4.41 -15.95
N ALA A 3 31.43 -3.48 -15.02
CA ALA A 3 30.32 -3.58 -14.10
C ALA A 3 29.01 -3.48 -14.90
N GLY A 4 28.23 -4.57 -14.88
CA GLY A 4 26.89 -4.60 -15.46
C GLY A 4 25.98 -3.66 -14.70
N THR A 5 25.58 -2.57 -15.36
CA THR A 5 24.55 -1.67 -14.89
C THR A 5 23.24 -2.45 -14.78
N ALA A 6 22.59 -2.43 -13.61
CA ALA A 6 21.27 -3.01 -13.43
C ALA A 6 20.30 -2.40 -14.45
N PRO A 7 19.37 -3.18 -15.04
CA PRO A 7 18.38 -2.63 -15.96
C PRO A 7 17.48 -1.66 -15.18
N VAL A 8 17.62 -0.37 -15.49
CA VAL A 8 16.61 0.63 -15.17
C VAL A 8 15.38 0.28 -16.00
N LEU A 9 14.28 -0.08 -15.35
CA LEU A 9 12.98 -0.23 -15.99
C LEU A 9 12.57 1.11 -16.62
N VAL A 10 12.91 1.28 -17.90
CA VAL A 10 12.39 2.37 -18.73
C VAL A 10 10.89 2.12 -18.88
N HIS A 11 10.08 2.83 -18.09
CA HIS A 11 8.64 2.87 -18.29
C HIS A 11 8.39 3.53 -19.65
N ASN A 12 7.65 2.85 -20.53
CA ASN A 12 7.17 3.45 -21.76
C ASN A 12 6.10 4.49 -21.40
N ASN A 13 6.51 5.76 -21.30
CA ASN A 13 5.76 6.94 -20.83
C ASN A 13 4.52 7.35 -21.68
N ASN A 14 3.77 6.42 -22.26
CA ASN A 14 2.61 6.75 -23.11
C ASN A 14 1.24 6.43 -22.51
N CYS A 15 1.18 5.83 -21.31
CA CYS A 15 -0.05 5.76 -20.50
C CYS A 15 0.32 6.06 -19.05
N PRO A 16 -0.23 7.12 -18.43
CA PRO A 16 -0.08 7.33 -16.99
C PRO A 16 -0.70 6.14 -16.25
N ASP A 17 -0.02 5.64 -15.22
CA ASP A 17 -0.60 4.67 -14.30
C ASP A 17 -1.39 5.37 -13.19
N LEU A 18 -2.05 4.60 -12.33
CA LEU A 18 -2.84 5.14 -11.22
C LEU A 18 -2.05 6.05 -10.28
N PHE A 19 -0.76 5.81 -10.10
CA PHE A 19 0.04 6.68 -9.24
C PHE A 19 0.30 8.02 -9.94
N ASP A 20 0.57 8.00 -11.25
CA ASP A 20 0.75 9.22 -12.04
C ASP A 20 -0.56 10.02 -12.19
N GLU A 21 -1.69 9.34 -12.38
CA GLU A 21 -3.01 9.96 -12.54
C GLU A 21 -3.46 10.74 -11.30
N PHE A 22 -3.12 10.23 -10.11
CA PHE A 22 -3.52 10.81 -8.83
C PHE A 22 -2.37 11.53 -8.09
N ASP A 23 -1.23 11.71 -8.76
CA ASP A 23 -0.02 12.34 -8.22
C ASP A 23 0.42 11.76 -6.87
N VAL A 24 0.45 10.42 -6.81
CA VAL A 24 0.82 9.66 -5.61
C VAL A 24 2.19 9.04 -5.80
N THR A 25 3.19 9.52 -5.06
CA THR A 25 4.48 8.82 -4.91
C THR A 25 4.47 7.93 -3.66
N PRO A 26 4.49 6.58 -3.81
CA PRO A 26 4.47 5.69 -2.65
C PRO A 26 5.63 5.94 -1.67
N GLY A 27 5.32 6.22 -0.41
CA GLY A 27 6.30 6.47 0.65
C GLY A 27 6.77 7.92 0.78
N GLU A 28 6.38 8.82 -0.12
CA GLU A 28 6.74 10.23 -0.07
C GLU A 28 5.86 11.01 0.93
N GLY A 29 6.44 12.03 1.59
CA GLY A 29 5.69 12.93 2.48
C GLY A 29 5.18 12.29 3.79
N LEU A 30 5.57 11.06 4.11
CA LEU A 30 5.08 10.35 5.29
C LEU A 30 5.81 10.75 6.57
N ASP A 31 5.04 11.14 7.60
CA ASP A 31 5.55 11.23 8.96
C ASP A 31 5.28 9.91 9.71
N LEU A 32 6.31 9.05 9.76
CA LEU A 32 6.22 7.75 10.43
C LEU A 32 6.24 7.84 11.96
N ASN A 33 6.50 9.03 12.53
CA ASN A 33 6.57 9.25 13.97
C ASN A 33 5.28 9.83 14.55
N LYS A 34 4.38 10.32 13.69
CA LYS A 34 3.09 10.90 14.07
C LYS A 34 1.93 9.95 13.81
N VAL A 35 1.00 9.91 14.74
CA VAL A 35 -0.24 9.14 14.60
C VAL A 35 -1.08 9.69 13.44
N SER A 36 -1.60 8.81 12.57
CA SER A 36 -2.36 9.24 11.39
C SER A 36 -3.85 9.50 11.65
N GLY A 37 -4.45 8.81 12.63
CA GLY A 37 -5.86 8.94 13.02
C GLY A 37 -6.07 9.82 14.27
N ALA A 38 -7.25 10.44 14.37
CA ALA A 38 -7.61 11.32 15.49
C ALA A 38 -7.85 10.57 16.83
N ASP A 39 -8.03 9.26 16.77
CA ASP A 39 -8.33 8.38 17.91
C ASP A 39 -7.08 7.77 18.56
N GLY A 40 -5.89 8.31 18.26
CA GLY A 40 -4.62 7.77 18.76
C GLY A 40 -4.13 6.53 18.01
N ARG A 41 -4.78 6.17 16.88
CA ARG A 41 -4.40 5.03 16.05
C ARG A 41 -3.81 5.49 14.74
N SER A 42 -2.92 4.67 14.18
CA SER A 42 -2.52 4.81 12.79
C SER A 42 -3.15 3.74 11.93
N HIS A 43 -3.54 4.12 10.73
CA HIS A 43 -3.93 3.23 9.65
C HIS A 43 -2.89 3.36 8.56
N ILE A 44 -2.31 2.24 8.14
CA ILE A 44 -1.17 2.23 7.22
C ILE A 44 -1.44 1.31 6.04
N THR A 45 -0.91 1.70 4.89
CA THR A 45 -0.67 0.83 3.75
C THR A 45 0.83 0.57 3.68
N TYR A 46 1.21 -0.69 3.52
CA TYR A 46 2.60 -1.11 3.47
C TYR A 46 2.82 -2.08 2.31
N VAL A 47 4.07 -2.19 1.88
CA VAL A 47 4.51 -3.15 0.88
C VAL A 47 5.56 -4.09 1.44
N ALA A 48 5.65 -5.28 0.86
CA ALA A 48 6.84 -6.13 1.00
C ALA A 48 7.64 -6.08 -0.30
N LYS A 49 8.95 -5.90 -0.18
CA LYS A 49 9.92 -5.95 -1.29
C LYS A 49 10.83 -7.16 -1.14
N ASP A 50 11.16 -7.81 -2.25
CA ASP A 50 12.18 -8.86 -2.27
C ASP A 50 13.61 -8.27 -2.26
N GLU A 51 14.61 -9.14 -2.36
CA GLU A 51 16.03 -8.76 -2.37
C GLU A 51 16.44 -7.95 -3.61
N ALA A 52 15.69 -8.07 -4.72
CA ALA A 52 15.89 -7.27 -5.92
C ALA A 52 15.27 -5.87 -5.78
N GLY A 53 14.47 -5.64 -4.73
CA GLY A 53 13.74 -4.39 -4.49
C GLY A 53 12.38 -4.34 -5.16
N ASP A 54 11.93 -5.44 -5.78
CA ASP A 54 10.64 -5.52 -6.46
C ASP A 54 9.51 -5.63 -5.42
N VAL A 55 8.42 -4.90 -5.66
CA VAL A 55 7.24 -5.00 -4.79
C VAL A 55 6.54 -6.34 -5.05
N ARG A 56 6.44 -7.15 -4.00
CA ARG A 56 5.87 -8.50 -4.03
C ARG A 56 4.56 -8.62 -3.26
N TYR A 57 4.20 -7.63 -2.45
CA TYR A 57 2.99 -7.68 -1.65
C TYR A 57 2.55 -6.28 -1.26
N VAL A 58 1.24 -6.04 -1.25
CA VAL A 58 0.62 -4.85 -0.67
C VAL A 58 -0.26 -5.31 0.48
N GLY A 59 -0.19 -4.64 1.61
CA GLY A 59 -1.06 -4.93 2.74
C GLY A 59 -1.41 -3.67 3.51
N ARG A 60 -2.33 -3.84 4.45
CA ARG A 60 -2.69 -2.78 5.39
C ARG A 60 -2.64 -3.24 6.84
N ALA A 61 -2.41 -2.31 7.74
CA ALA A 61 -2.49 -2.55 9.17
C ALA A 61 -3.08 -1.34 9.89
N GLN A 62 -3.59 -1.59 11.09
CA GLN A 62 -4.04 -0.54 11.98
C GLN A 62 -3.72 -0.90 13.43
N GLY A 63 -3.43 0.11 14.24
CA GLY A 63 -3.08 -0.09 15.65
C GLY A 63 -2.88 1.22 16.38
N VAL A 64 -2.77 1.13 17.71
CA VAL A 64 -2.42 2.26 18.56
C VAL A 64 -0.95 2.64 18.30
N GLY A 65 -0.65 3.94 18.30
CA GLY A 65 0.69 4.46 18.08
C GLY A 65 0.93 4.95 16.65
N ASN A 66 2.19 5.25 16.35
CA ASN A 66 2.59 5.80 15.06
C ASN A 66 2.73 4.71 13.97
N PRO A 67 2.82 5.06 12.67
CA PRO A 67 2.91 4.11 11.57
C PRO A 67 4.02 3.07 11.72
N ALA A 68 5.21 3.47 12.18
CA ALA A 68 6.33 2.56 12.39
C ALA A 68 6.02 1.50 13.47
N GLN A 69 5.43 1.92 14.59
CA GLN A 69 4.99 1.01 15.67
C GLN A 69 3.90 0.05 15.19
N VAL A 70 2.96 0.55 14.38
CA VAL A 70 1.88 -0.28 13.82
C VAL A 70 2.43 -1.35 12.88
N LEU A 71 3.38 -1.02 12.01
CA LEU A 71 4.01 -2.00 11.11
C LEU A 71 4.79 -3.04 11.92
N ALA A 72 5.65 -2.61 12.85
CA ALA A 72 6.40 -3.52 13.71
C ALA A 72 5.48 -4.47 14.49
N GLY A 73 4.39 -3.94 15.06
CA GLY A 73 3.37 -4.72 15.76
C GLY A 73 2.57 -5.66 14.85
N ARG A 74 2.40 -5.33 13.57
CA ARG A 74 1.76 -6.22 12.58
C ARG A 74 2.66 -7.43 12.29
N LEU A 75 3.95 -7.19 12.09
CA LEU A 75 4.92 -8.24 11.76
C LEU A 75 5.17 -9.19 12.96
N SER A 76 5.23 -8.65 14.18
CA SER A 76 5.48 -9.45 15.39
C SER A 76 4.35 -10.43 15.74
N ARG A 77 3.10 -10.14 15.37
CA ARG A 77 1.94 -11.03 15.60
C ARG A 77 1.90 -12.25 14.68
N GLY A 78 2.86 -12.38 13.78
CA GLY A 78 2.90 -13.42 12.76
C GLY A 78 2.12 -12.99 11.52
N HIS A 79 2.85 -12.69 10.46
CA HIS A 79 2.32 -12.34 9.16
C HIS A 79 2.72 -13.42 8.15
N ASP A 80 1.76 -14.10 7.53
CA ASP A 80 2.04 -15.29 6.72
C ASP A 80 3.01 -15.00 5.57
N ILE A 81 2.88 -13.84 4.90
CA ILE A 81 3.83 -13.43 3.86
C ILE A 81 5.25 -13.25 4.42
N ALA A 82 5.39 -12.69 5.63
CA ALA A 82 6.70 -12.49 6.25
C ALA A 82 7.32 -13.82 6.70
N LYS A 83 6.49 -14.75 7.22
CA LYS A 83 6.93 -16.10 7.60
C LYS A 83 7.36 -16.93 6.39
N ALA A 84 6.59 -16.86 5.30
CA ALA A 84 6.87 -17.59 4.07
C ALA A 84 8.05 -17.00 3.28
N ASN A 85 8.34 -15.71 3.45
CA ASN A 85 9.38 -14.98 2.71
C ASN A 85 10.27 -14.17 3.68
N PRO A 86 11.18 -14.82 4.42
CA PRO A 86 11.97 -14.17 5.47
C PRO A 86 12.97 -13.13 4.95
N SER A 87 13.31 -13.15 3.66
CA SER A 87 14.18 -12.14 3.03
C SER A 87 13.45 -10.86 2.64
N PHE A 88 12.11 -10.81 2.75
CA PHE A 88 11.36 -9.63 2.37
C PHE A 88 11.53 -8.50 3.37
N THR A 89 11.67 -7.29 2.84
CA THR A 89 11.67 -6.05 3.64
C THR A 89 10.31 -5.37 3.53
N PHE A 90 9.81 -4.84 4.65
CA PHE A 90 8.47 -4.25 4.73
C PHE A 90 8.57 -2.75 4.96
N HIS A 91 7.81 -1.97 4.17
CA HIS A 91 7.87 -0.50 4.18
C HIS A 91 6.46 0.09 4.18
N VAL A 92 6.23 1.11 5.00
CA VAL A 92 5.00 1.90 4.91
C VAL A 92 5.08 2.77 3.65
N VAL A 93 4.02 2.73 2.84
CA VAL A 93 3.92 3.51 1.59
C VAL A 93 2.81 4.55 1.60
N ASP A 94 1.87 4.45 2.55
CA ASP A 94 0.88 5.50 2.81
C ASP A 94 0.29 5.36 4.23
N VAL A 95 -0.26 6.46 4.76
CA VAL A 95 -0.90 6.54 6.08
C VAL A 95 -2.28 7.18 5.96
N GLN A 96 -3.33 6.56 6.48
CA GLN A 96 -4.70 7.04 6.35
C GLN A 96 -5.29 7.50 7.68
N LYS A 97 -6.24 8.46 7.61
CA LYS A 97 -6.94 8.98 8.80
C LYS A 97 -7.96 8.00 9.35
N THR A 98 -8.50 7.11 8.51
CA THR A 98 -9.59 6.20 8.88
C THR A 98 -9.35 4.78 8.39
N LYS A 99 -10.07 3.84 9.02
CA LYS A 99 -10.07 2.43 8.64
C LYS A 99 -10.61 2.19 7.23
N ASP A 100 -11.62 2.94 6.81
CA ASP A 100 -12.22 2.73 5.49
C ASP A 100 -11.35 3.32 4.38
N ALA A 101 -10.74 4.49 4.61
CA ALA A 101 -9.70 5.02 3.73
C ALA A 101 -8.52 4.04 3.59
N SER A 102 -8.08 3.39 4.67
CA SER A 102 -7.01 2.38 4.62
C SER A 102 -7.36 1.13 3.81
N LYS A 103 -8.65 0.77 3.71
CA LYS A 103 -9.07 -0.32 2.82
C LYS A 103 -9.10 0.10 1.37
N GLY A 104 -9.56 1.32 1.08
CA GLY A 104 -9.49 1.89 -0.28
C GLY A 104 -8.04 2.02 -0.75
N ALA A 105 -7.16 2.50 0.13
CA ALA A 105 -5.72 2.60 -0.13
C ALA A 105 -5.12 1.23 -0.49
N GLU A 106 -5.43 0.16 0.24
CA GLU A 106 -4.90 -1.18 -0.08
C GLU A 106 -5.22 -1.61 -1.53
N GLU A 107 -6.44 -1.35 -2.01
CA GLU A 107 -6.82 -1.62 -3.40
C GLU A 107 -6.11 -0.67 -4.38
N PHE A 108 -6.09 0.63 -4.10
CA PHE A 108 -5.43 1.62 -4.94
C PHE A 108 -3.96 1.27 -5.17
N PHE A 109 -3.21 0.98 -4.09
CA PHE A 109 -1.80 0.60 -4.18
C PHE A 109 -1.62 -0.77 -4.85
N PHE A 110 -2.49 -1.75 -4.57
CA PHE A 110 -2.45 -3.05 -5.25
C PHE A 110 -2.61 -2.89 -6.77
N GLN A 111 -3.57 -2.08 -7.22
CA GLN A 111 -3.80 -1.84 -8.65
C GLN A 111 -2.66 -1.04 -9.27
N GLY A 112 -2.18 0.02 -8.61
CA GLY A 112 -1.07 0.84 -9.10
C GLY A 112 0.22 0.02 -9.28
N TYR A 113 0.60 -0.81 -8.30
CA TYR A 113 1.75 -1.70 -8.47
C TYR A 113 1.51 -2.77 -9.53
N SER A 114 0.30 -3.31 -9.64
CA SER A 114 -0.06 -4.28 -10.68
C SER A 114 0.05 -3.69 -12.09
N GLN A 115 -0.38 -2.44 -12.29
CA GLN A 115 -0.23 -1.70 -13.55
C GLN A 115 1.24 -1.46 -13.92
N ARG A 116 2.10 -1.22 -12.91
CA ARG A 116 3.57 -1.15 -13.08
C ARG A 116 4.24 -2.52 -13.29
N GLY A 117 3.47 -3.60 -13.39
CA GLY A 117 3.98 -4.94 -13.67
C GLY A 117 4.49 -5.72 -12.45
N ALA A 118 4.16 -5.28 -11.23
CA ALA A 118 4.53 -6.00 -10.02
C ALA A 118 3.87 -7.39 -9.95
N ASN A 119 4.67 -8.42 -9.65
CA ASN A 119 4.17 -9.78 -9.47
C ASN A 119 3.75 -10.02 -8.01
N LEU A 120 2.59 -9.48 -7.66
CA LEU A 120 2.07 -9.47 -6.30
C LEU A 120 1.63 -10.87 -5.81
N LEU A 121 2.04 -11.23 -4.60
CA LEU A 121 1.70 -12.47 -3.90
C LEU A 121 0.38 -12.38 -3.11
N ASN A 122 -0.36 -11.28 -3.22
CA ASN A 122 -1.68 -11.14 -2.61
C ASN A 122 -2.59 -12.28 -3.08
N SER A 123 -3.22 -12.99 -2.13
CA SER A 123 -4.04 -14.16 -2.47
C SER A 123 -5.23 -13.77 -3.35
N PRO A 124 -5.46 -14.45 -4.49
CA PRO A 124 -6.66 -14.26 -5.30
C PRO A 124 -7.97 -14.55 -4.55
N SER A 125 -7.91 -15.38 -3.49
CA SER A 125 -9.07 -15.69 -2.64
C SER A 125 -9.38 -14.62 -1.58
N SER A 126 -8.47 -13.66 -1.38
CA SER A 126 -8.62 -12.54 -0.44
C SER A 126 -8.03 -11.26 -1.06
N PRO A 127 -8.60 -10.74 -2.15
CA PRO A 127 -8.13 -9.48 -2.75
C PRO A 127 -8.41 -8.30 -1.81
N PRO A 128 -7.65 -7.18 -1.93
CA PRO A 128 -7.76 -6.01 -1.04
C PRO A 128 -9.19 -5.50 -0.87
N LEU A 129 -9.98 -5.49 -1.94
CA LEU A 129 -11.44 -5.40 -1.90
C LEU A 129 -12.07 -6.64 -2.56
N GLY A 130 -12.69 -7.51 -1.76
CA GLY A 130 -13.43 -8.69 -2.23
C GLY A 130 -14.62 -8.35 -3.13
N PHE A 131 -14.45 -8.44 -4.46
CA PHE A 131 -15.52 -8.21 -5.44
C PHE A 131 -16.49 -9.41 -5.55
N SER A 132 -17.50 -9.49 -4.68
CA SER A 132 -18.71 -10.30 -4.94
C SER A 132 -19.95 -9.70 -4.24
N LYS A 133 -21.17 -9.66 -4.81
CA LYS A 133 -21.55 -9.38 -6.20
C LYS A 133 -22.49 -8.14 -6.29
N ILE A 134 -23.11 -7.63 -5.22
CA ILE A 134 -23.93 -6.39 -5.30
C ILE A 134 -23.84 -5.53 -4.02
N GLU A 135 -24.02 -6.10 -2.82
CA GLU A 135 -23.94 -5.32 -1.57
C GLU A 135 -22.50 -4.92 -1.18
N ARG A 136 -21.49 -5.71 -1.57
CA ARG A 136 -20.08 -5.34 -1.35
C ARG A 136 -19.54 -4.35 -2.36
N GLY A 137 -20.10 -4.27 -3.58
CA GLY A 137 -19.68 -3.28 -4.57
C GLY A 137 -19.88 -1.85 -4.07
N ARG A 138 -21.03 -1.58 -3.43
CA ARG A 138 -21.30 -0.29 -2.77
C ARG A 138 -20.34 -0.02 -1.61
N LYS A 139 -20.03 -1.06 -0.82
CA LYS A 139 -19.11 -0.94 0.31
C LYS A 139 -17.66 -0.69 -0.14
N SER A 140 -17.22 -1.35 -1.21
CA SER A 140 -15.91 -1.11 -1.82
C SER A 140 -15.82 0.27 -2.45
N ALA A 141 -16.87 0.74 -3.14
CA ALA A 141 -16.95 2.10 -3.65
C ALA A 141 -16.81 3.12 -2.52
N SER A 142 -17.57 2.96 -1.42
CA SER A 142 -17.45 3.87 -0.27
C SER A 142 -16.07 3.87 0.40
N MET A 143 -15.31 2.76 0.30
CA MET A 143 -13.92 2.72 0.81
C MET A 143 -12.95 3.41 -0.12
N MET A 144 -13.13 3.30 -1.44
CA MET A 144 -12.38 4.07 -2.42
C MET A 144 -12.69 5.56 -2.30
N ASP A 145 -13.97 5.93 -2.15
CA ASP A 145 -14.38 7.31 -1.91
C ASP A 145 -13.73 7.85 -0.64
N ALA A 146 -13.79 7.10 0.47
CA ALA A 146 -13.13 7.49 1.72
C ALA A 146 -11.61 7.62 1.57
N PHE A 147 -10.98 6.80 0.73
CA PHE A 147 -9.55 6.93 0.42
C PHE A 147 -9.27 8.21 -0.36
N PHE A 148 -10.02 8.50 -1.42
CA PHE A 148 -9.81 9.71 -2.23
C PHE A 148 -10.15 10.99 -1.45
N GLU A 149 -11.21 10.99 -0.64
CA GLU A 149 -11.50 12.09 0.29
C GLU A 149 -10.33 12.33 1.24
N ASP A 150 -9.78 11.26 1.82
CA ASP A 150 -8.63 11.36 2.70
C ASP A 150 -7.38 11.86 1.95
N LEU A 151 -7.08 11.30 0.78
CA LEU A 151 -5.95 11.68 -0.09
C LEU A 151 -6.01 13.17 -0.43
N PHE A 152 -7.13 13.65 -0.97
CA PHE A 152 -7.29 15.04 -1.38
C PHE A 152 -7.32 16.01 -0.19
N SER A 153 -7.76 15.56 0.99
CA SER A 153 -7.76 16.39 2.21
C SER A 153 -6.36 16.68 2.77
N ARG A 154 -5.34 15.94 2.34
CA ARG A 154 -3.95 16.14 2.80
C ARG A 154 -3.21 17.21 1.97
N GLY A 155 -3.88 17.73 0.94
CA GLY A 155 -3.23 18.39 -0.18
C GLY A 155 -2.63 17.30 -1.07
N ALA A 156 -3.07 17.22 -2.33
CA ALA A 156 -2.11 16.80 -3.35
C ALA A 156 -0.86 17.69 -3.18
N PRO A 157 0.36 17.17 -3.36
CA PRO A 157 1.57 17.96 -3.20
C PRO A 157 1.49 19.31 -3.94
#